data_AF-A0A077QLH7-F1
#
_entry.id   AF-A0A077QLH7-F1
#
_cell.length_a   1.000
_cell.length_b   1.000
_cell.length_c   1.000
_cell.angle_alpha   90.00
_cell.angle_beta   90.00
_cell.angle_gamma   90.00
#
_symmetry.space_group_name_H-M   'P 1'
#
loop_
_entity.id
_entity.type
_entity.pdbx_description
1 polymer ?
#
loop_
_entity_poly.entity_id
_entity_poly.type
_entity_poly.pdbx_seq_one_letter_code
_entity_poly.pdbx_strand_id
1 'polypeptide(L)'
;MTKPNYEAIGRCKFLKEKIAKLLSQRSGCINKLNDEIMHLNGYTYLRTGFIPKFGINYMHKLLEGITAVDNELVQTVNEFNSYCQDAGEPPIEFRLSPCNSDCEYGRAGVVIGMD
;
A
#
# COMPACT_ATOMS: atom_id res chain seq x y z
N MET A 1 -13.66 0.55 40.31
CA MET A 1 -13.86 1.32 39.07
C MET A 1 -12.67 2.24 38.89
N THR A 2 -11.78 1.93 37.95
CA THR A 2 -10.73 2.85 37.49
C THR A 2 -11.40 4.02 36.79
N LYS A 3 -10.96 5.25 37.10
CA LYS A 3 -11.46 6.45 36.40
C LYS A 3 -11.16 6.31 34.90
N PRO A 4 -12.09 6.71 34.01
CA PRO A 4 -11.84 6.70 32.58
C PRO A 4 -10.67 7.62 32.22
N ASN A 5 -9.75 7.14 31.39
CA ASN A 5 -8.63 7.92 30.86
C ASN A 5 -9.09 8.71 29.62
N TYR A 6 -9.59 9.92 29.83
CA TYR A 6 -10.12 10.77 28.76
C TYR A 6 -9.06 11.18 27.72
N GLU A 7 -7.78 11.25 28.09
CA GLU A 7 -6.70 11.53 27.15
C GLU A 7 -6.52 10.35 26.18
N ALA A 8 -6.42 9.13 26.71
CA ALA A 8 -6.32 7.92 25.89
C ALA A 8 -7.51 7.77 24.94
N ILE A 9 -8.74 8.03 25.43
CA ILE A 9 -9.96 8.01 24.62
C ILE A 9 -9.87 9.03 23.47
N GLY A 10 -9.44 10.26 23.77
CA GLY A 10 -9.28 11.31 22.75
C GLY A 10 -8.23 10.96 21.70
N ARG A 11 -7.07 10.44 22.13
CA ARG A 11 -5.99 9.96 21.26
C ARG A 11 -6.46 8.84 20.35
N CYS A 12 -7.10 7.81 20.91
CA CYS A 12 -7.64 6.69 20.13
C CYS A 12 -8.65 7.13 19.07
N LYS A 13 -9.54 8.08 19.39
CA LYS A 13 -10.48 8.64 18.42
C LYS A 13 -9.75 9.31 17.25
N PHE A 14 -8.80 10.20 17.54
CA PHE A 14 -8.01 10.89 16.51
C PHE A 14 -7.21 9.91 15.65
N LEU A 15 -6.56 8.93 16.27
CA LEU A 15 -5.73 7.93 15.58
C LEU A 15 -6.59 7.03 14.67
N LYS A 16 -7.80 6.65 15.09
CA LYS A 16 -8.75 5.92 14.23
C LYS A 16 -9.11 6.69 12.96
N GLU A 17 -9.41 7.98 13.09
CA GLU A 17 -9.71 8.85 11.95
C GLU A 17 -8.49 8.95 11.00
N LYS A 18 -7.28 9.06 11.57
CA LYS A 18 -6.03 9.05 10.79
C LYS A 18 -5.80 7.72 10.07
N ILE A 19 -6.00 6.58 10.74
CA ILE A 19 -5.88 5.23 10.15
C ILE A 19 -6.83 5.08 8.96
N ALA A 20 -8.09 5.50 9.10
CA ALA A 20 -9.07 5.43 8.01
C ALA A 20 -8.63 6.26 6.79
N LYS A 21 -8.08 7.46 7.01
CA LYS A 21 -7.54 8.30 5.94
C LYS A 21 -6.35 7.65 5.25
N LEU A 22 -5.41 7.09 6.01
CA LEU A 22 -4.22 6.40 5.48
C LEU A 22 -4.61 5.17 4.65
N LEU A 23 -5.60 4.39 5.08
CA LEU A 23 -6.12 3.25 4.30
C LEU A 23 -6.71 3.71 2.95
N SER A 24 -7.44 4.83 2.93
CA SER A 24 -7.95 5.41 1.69
C SER A 24 -6.82 5.90 0.78
N GLN A 25 -5.80 6.56 1.34
CA GLN A 25 -4.62 7.01 0.58
C GLN A 25 -3.84 5.84 -0.01
N ARG A 26 -3.65 4.77 0.77
CA ARG A 26 -2.99 3.53 0.32
C ARG A 26 -3.70 2.93 -0.88
N SER A 27 -5.03 2.81 -0.80
CA SER A 27 -5.87 2.33 -1.91
C SER A 27 -5.68 3.21 -3.16
N GLY A 28 -5.66 4.53 -3.00
CA GLY A 28 -5.38 5.47 -4.08
C GLY A 28 -4.00 5.29 -4.74
N CYS A 29 -2.95 5.02 -3.97
CA CYS A 29 -1.62 4.72 -4.52
C CYS A 29 -1.60 3.38 -5.27
N ILE A 30 -2.24 2.34 -4.73
CA ILE A 30 -2.33 1.02 -5.38
C ILE A 30 -3.11 1.13 -6.70
N ASN A 31 -4.21 1.88 -6.74
CA ASN A 31 -4.98 2.06 -7.97
C ASN A 31 -4.15 2.74 -9.07
N LYS A 32 -3.35 3.77 -8.73
CA LYS A 32 -2.44 4.39 -9.70
C LYS A 32 -1.41 3.42 -10.27
N LEU A 33 -0.87 2.54 -9.43
CA LEU A 33 0.05 1.50 -9.88
C LEU A 33 -0.65 0.50 -10.80
N ASN A 34 -1.86 0.07 -10.45
CA ASN A 34 -2.65 -0.84 -11.28
C ASN A 34 -3.02 -0.21 -12.62
N ASP A 35 -3.39 1.08 -12.65
CA ASP A 35 -3.69 1.82 -13.88
C ASP A 35 -2.48 1.86 -14.82
N GLU A 36 -1.27 2.11 -14.29
CA GLU A 36 -0.05 2.09 -15.08
C GLU A 36 0.28 0.67 -15.59
N ILE A 37 0.10 -0.35 -14.76
CA ILE A 37 0.26 -1.76 -15.17
C ILE A 37 -0.74 -2.12 -16.28
N MET A 38 -1.99 -1.69 -16.18
CA MET A 38 -3.01 -1.92 -17.22
C MET A 38 -2.68 -1.18 -18.51
N HIS A 39 -2.17 0.05 -18.43
CA HIS A 39 -1.67 0.80 -19.57
C HIS A 39 -0.52 0.07 -20.28
N LEU A 40 0.40 -0.53 -19.53
CA LEU A 40 1.50 -1.33 -20.09
C LEU A 40 1.05 -2.69 -20.66
N ASN A 41 0.08 -3.36 -20.02
CA ASN A 41 -0.43 -4.68 -20.40
C ASN A 41 -1.34 -4.67 -21.63
N GLY A 42 -1.55 -3.52 -22.25
CA GLY A 42 -2.01 -3.49 -23.63
C GLY A 42 -3.53 -3.62 -23.83
N TYR A 43 -4.36 -3.52 -22.77
CA TYR A 43 -5.80 -3.88 -22.80
C TYR A 43 -6.67 -3.05 -23.78
N THR A 44 -6.11 -2.07 -24.48
CA THR A 44 -6.82 -1.19 -25.43
C THR A 44 -6.15 -1.01 -26.79
N TYR A 45 -4.99 -1.64 -27.08
CA TYR A 45 -4.16 -1.28 -28.24
C TYR A 45 -4.41 -2.05 -29.53
N LEU A 46 -5.44 -2.90 -29.58
CA LEU A 46 -5.84 -3.56 -30.84
C LEU A 46 -6.24 -2.58 -31.96
N ARG A 47 -6.35 -1.27 -31.69
CA ARG A 47 -6.86 -0.28 -32.65
C ARG A 47 -5.94 0.90 -32.99
N THR A 48 -4.86 1.17 -32.24
CA THR A 48 -4.11 2.44 -32.36
C THR A 48 -2.64 2.30 -32.71
N GLY A 49 -2.06 1.09 -32.74
CA GLY A 49 -0.65 0.88 -33.12
C GLY A 49 0.37 1.52 -32.17
N PHE A 50 -0.05 1.91 -30.95
CA PHE A 50 0.81 2.53 -29.97
C PHE A 50 1.52 1.47 -29.11
N ILE A 51 2.83 1.62 -28.94
CA ILE A 51 3.66 0.80 -28.05
C ILE A 51 3.85 1.59 -26.75
N PRO A 52 3.28 1.15 -25.62
CA PRO A 52 3.43 1.86 -24.35
C PRO A 52 4.90 1.81 -23.88
N LYS A 53 5.41 2.96 -23.44
CA LYS A 53 6.79 3.09 -22.95
C LYS A 53 6.81 2.86 -21.44
N PHE A 54 7.59 1.87 -21.01
CA PHE A 54 7.83 1.61 -19.59
C PHE A 54 8.66 2.74 -18.95
N GLY A 55 8.04 3.51 -18.06
CA GLY A 55 8.71 4.56 -17.29
C GLY A 55 9.23 4.05 -15.96
N ILE A 56 10.44 3.49 -15.91
CA ILE A 56 11.01 2.91 -14.68
C ILE A 56 11.00 3.87 -13.48
N ASN A 57 11.37 5.13 -13.71
CA ASN A 57 11.37 6.17 -12.67
C ASN A 57 9.96 6.50 -12.18
N TYR A 58 8.96 6.39 -13.05
CA TYR A 58 7.57 6.63 -12.66
C TYR A 58 7.04 5.47 -11.82
N MET A 59 7.29 4.22 -12.24
CA MET A 59 6.94 3.02 -11.47
C MET A 59 7.59 3.01 -10.09
N HIS A 60 8.87 3.35 -9.98
CA HIS A 60 9.54 3.50 -8.68
C HIS A 60 8.86 4.54 -7.80
N LYS A 61 8.49 5.71 -8.32
CA LYS A 61 7.78 6.74 -7.55
C LYS A 61 6.42 6.27 -7.05
N LEU A 62 5.70 5.48 -7.85
CA LEU A 62 4.41 4.90 -7.43
C LEU A 62 4.61 3.92 -6.26
N LEU A 63 5.63 3.06 -6.34
CA LEU A 63 5.99 2.13 -5.27
C LEU A 63 6.45 2.86 -4.01
N GLU A 64 7.31 3.87 -4.13
CA GLU A 64 7.72 4.74 -3.01
C GLU A 64 6.52 5.38 -2.31
N GLY A 65 5.52 5.82 -3.09
CA GLY A 65 4.28 6.36 -2.55
C GLY A 65 3.47 5.35 -1.74
N ILE A 66 3.43 4.07 -2.14
CA ILE A 66 2.80 3.00 -1.37
C ILE A 66 3.58 2.76 -0.07
N THR A 67 4.90 2.61 -0.16
CA THR A 67 5.78 2.36 1.00
C THR A 67 5.70 3.48 2.03
N ALA A 68 5.65 4.74 1.60
CA ALA A 68 5.53 5.88 2.50
C ALA A 68 4.22 5.83 3.32
N VAL A 69 3.09 5.55 2.67
CA VAL A 69 1.79 5.42 3.34
C VAL A 69 1.74 4.19 4.25
N ASP A 70 2.30 3.06 3.82
CA ASP A 70 2.37 1.84 4.62
C ASP A 70 3.17 2.05 5.91
N ASN A 71 4.32 2.73 5.84
CA ASN A 71 5.12 3.07 7.00
C ASN A 71 4.36 3.96 8.00
N GLU A 72 3.68 4.99 7.51
CA GLU A 72 2.89 5.89 8.37
C GLU A 72 1.69 5.16 9.00
N LEU A 73 1.07 4.24 8.26
CA LEU A 73 -0.05 3.43 8.74
C LEU A 73 0.40 2.48 9.85
N VAL A 74 1.52 1.78 9.69
CA VAL A 74 2.12 0.92 10.73
C VAL A 74 2.45 1.72 11.97
N GLN A 75 3.10 2.89 11.83
CA GLN A 75 3.41 3.76 12.95
C GLN A 75 2.15 4.22 13.70
N THR A 76 1.12 4.65 12.95
CA THR A 76 -0.14 5.14 13.54
C THR A 76 -0.91 4.03 14.25
N VAL A 77 -0.93 2.81 13.71
CA VAL A 77 -1.55 1.65 14.37
C VAL A 77 -0.80 1.26 15.64
N ASN A 78 0.54 1.28 15.61
CA ASN A 78 1.34 1.01 16.81
C ASN A 78 1.11 2.05 17.90
N GLU A 79 1.02 3.33 17.53
CA GLU A 79 0.65 4.39 18.46
C GLU A 79 -0.75 4.15 19.04
N PHE A 80 -1.75 3.82 18.22
CA PHE A 80 -3.09 3.49 18.69
C PHE A 80 -3.08 2.33 19.69
N ASN A 81 -2.37 1.25 19.37
CA ASN A 81 -2.27 0.07 20.22
C ASN A 81 -1.59 0.36 21.57
N SER A 82 -0.75 1.40 21.66
CA SER A 82 -0.16 1.83 22.93
C SER A 82 -1.14 2.54 23.87
N TYR A 83 -2.21 3.13 23.34
CA TYR A 83 -3.24 3.84 24.14
C TYR A 83 -4.54 3.05 24.31
N CYS A 84 -4.81 2.03 23.48
CA CYS A 84 -6.13 1.41 23.39
C CYS A 84 -6.57 0.75 24.71
N GLN A 85 -5.63 0.14 25.47
CA GLN A 85 -5.94 -0.46 26.76
C GLN A 85 -6.48 0.56 27.76
N ASP A 86 -5.84 1.73 27.85
CA ASP A 86 -6.26 2.81 28.76
C ASP A 86 -7.55 3.49 28.27
N ALA A 87 -7.82 3.46 26.97
CA ALA A 87 -9.06 3.93 26.37
C ALA A 87 -10.23 2.94 26.50
N GLY A 88 -9.98 1.69 26.94
CA GLY A 88 -10.97 0.62 26.95
C GLY A 88 -11.35 0.11 25.55
N GLU A 89 -10.44 0.26 24.58
CA GLU A 89 -10.62 -0.18 23.20
C GLU A 89 -9.75 -1.41 22.88
N PRO A 90 -10.21 -2.31 21.99
CA PRO A 90 -9.38 -3.43 21.55
C PRO A 90 -8.25 -2.94 20.63
N PRO A 91 -7.08 -3.62 20.66
CA PRO A 91 -6.00 -3.33 19.73
C PRO A 91 -6.40 -3.68 18.29
N ILE A 92 -5.77 -3.01 17.34
CA ILE A 92 -5.92 -3.27 15.91
C ILE A 92 -4.80 -4.21 15.47
N GLU A 93 -5.16 -5.39 14.95
CA GLU A 93 -4.25 -6.21 14.16
C GLU A 93 -4.19 -5.68 12.74
N PHE A 94 -3.12 -4.95 12.42
CA PHE A 94 -2.84 -4.54 11.05
C PHE A 94 -1.83 -5.50 10.42
N ARG A 95 -2.29 -6.32 9.48
CA ARG A 95 -1.42 -7.12 8.63
C ARG A 95 -1.44 -6.52 7.24
N LEU A 96 -0.29 -5.99 6.81
CA LEU A 96 -0.05 -5.85 5.38
C LEU A 96 -0.06 -7.26 4.82
N SER A 97 -0.91 -7.53 3.81
CA SER A 97 -0.78 -8.77 3.07
C SER A 97 0.68 -8.89 2.65
N PRO A 98 1.36 -10.02 2.95
CA PRO A 98 2.71 -10.21 2.46
C PRO A 98 2.66 -9.97 0.95
N CYS A 99 3.60 -9.21 0.42
CA CYS A 99 3.89 -9.30 -1.00
C CYS A 99 4.15 -10.78 -1.24
N ASN A 100 3.25 -11.49 -1.93
CA ASN A 100 3.52 -12.85 -2.34
C ASN A 100 4.81 -12.77 -3.15
N SER A 101 5.91 -13.18 -2.55
CA SER A 101 7.25 -13.19 -3.13
C SER A 101 7.41 -14.27 -4.20
N ASP A 102 6.29 -14.81 -4.69
CA ASP A 102 6.21 -15.65 -5.88
C ASP A 102 6.40 -14.83 -7.17
N CYS A 103 7.06 -13.67 -7.08
CA CYS A 103 7.85 -13.15 -8.18
C CYS A 103 9.05 -14.10 -8.40
N GLU A 104 8.75 -15.30 -8.93
CA GLU A 104 9.70 -15.99 -9.77
C GLU A 104 10.11 -14.98 -10.85
N TYR A 105 11.30 -14.40 -10.70
CA TYR A 105 12.02 -13.81 -11.82
C TYR A 105 12.28 -14.96 -12.78
N GLY A 106 11.27 -15.26 -13.60
CA GLY A 106 11.34 -16.21 -14.69
C GLY A 106 12.52 -15.79 -15.55
N ARG A 107 13.61 -16.55 -15.42
CA ARG A 107 14.78 -16.55 -16.27
C ARG A 107 14.33 -16.93 -17.68
N ALA A 108 13.69 -16.02 -18.41
CA ALA A 108 13.42 -16.19 -19.82
C ALA A 108 14.77 -16.03 -20.54
N GLY A 109 15.35 -17.18 -20.86
CA GLY A 109 16.64 -17.31 -21.50
C GLY A 109 16.73 -16.51 -22.80
N VAL A 110 17.86 -15.83 -22.96
CA VAL A 110 18.38 -15.43 -24.26
C VAL A 110 18.51 -16.71 -25.10
N VAL A 111 17.59 -16.92 -26.04
CA VAL A 111 17.81 -17.84 -27.16
C VAL A 111 18.20 -16.95 -28.35
N ILE A 112 19.49 -16.70 -28.49
CA ILE A 112 20.04 -16.30 -29.79
C ILE A 112 20.13 -17.60 -30.59
N GLY A 113 19.07 -17.87 -31.36
CA GLY A 113 19.15 -18.79 -32.48
C GLY A 113 19.67 -18.02 -33.69
N MET A 114 20.91 -18.28 -34.07
CA MET A 114 21.41 -17.99 -35.41
C MET A 114 21.22 -19.27 -36.22
N ASP A 115 20.41 -19.21 -37.27
CA ASP A 115 20.54 -20.02 -38.48
C ASP A 115 20.47 -19.05 -39.68
#